data_AF-A0A5K0VKZ5-F1
#
_entry.id   AF-A0A5K0VKZ5-F1
#
_cell.length_a   1.000
_cell.length_b   1.000
_cell.length_c   1.000
_cell.angle_alpha   90.00
_cell.angle_beta   90.00
_cell.angle_gamma   90.00
#
_symmetry.space_group_name_H-M   'P 1'
#
loop_
_entity.id
_entity.type
_entity.pdbx_description
1 polymer ?
#
loop_
_entity_poly.entity_id
_entity_poly.type
_entity_poly.pdbx_seq_one_letter_code
_entity_poly.pdbx_strand_id
1 'polypeptide(L)' 'LVEATNTNSSSALTIKAYWNDVFPSTPMPNAIQALLPSSSKIR' A
#
# COMPACT_ATOMS: atom_id res chain seq x y z
N LEU A 1 11.41 -17.13 13.69
CA LEU A 1 10.95 -16.81 12.33
C LEU A 1 9.71 -15.95 12.52
N VAL A 2 9.84 -14.62 12.42
CA VAL A 2 8.70 -13.72 12.69
C VAL A 2 7.66 -13.98 11.61
N GLU A 3 6.50 -14.39 12.07
CA GLU A 3 5.34 -14.77 11.28
C GLU A 3 4.94 -13.61 10.37
N ALA A 4 5.12 -13.78 9.06
CA ALA A 4 4.56 -12.88 8.06
C ALA A 4 3.07 -13.24 7.92
N THR A 5 2.29 -12.90 8.93
CA THR A 5 0.83 -13.06 8.95
C THR A 5 0.24 -12.15 7.86
N ASN A 6 -0.01 -12.73 6.68
CA ASN A 6 -0.98 -12.30 5.67
C ASN A 6 -1.17 -10.76 5.55
N THR A 7 -0.11 -10.05 5.15
CA THR A 7 0.02 -8.57 5.20
C THR A 7 -0.18 -7.87 3.84
N ASN A 8 -0.74 -8.55 2.85
CA ASN A 8 -0.86 -7.99 1.49
C ASN A 8 -1.83 -6.80 1.42
N SER A 9 -2.90 -6.78 2.19
CA SER A 9 -3.86 -5.64 2.17
C SER A 9 -3.41 -4.46 3.06
N SER A 10 -2.73 -4.75 4.17
CA SER A 10 -2.27 -3.73 5.14
C SER A 10 -1.06 -2.94 4.64
N SER A 11 -0.21 -3.55 3.81
CA SER A 11 0.98 -2.90 3.25
C SER A 11 0.62 -1.80 2.25
N ALA A 12 -0.38 -2.00 1.38
CA ALA A 12 -0.83 -0.96 0.45
C ALA A 12 -1.41 0.28 1.15
N LEU A 13 -2.17 0.08 2.23
CA LEU A 13 -2.71 1.18 3.04
C LEU A 13 -1.59 1.96 3.76
N THR A 14 -0.61 1.25 4.30
CA THR A 14 0.56 1.85 4.96
C THR A 14 1.38 2.70 3.98
N ILE A 15 1.61 2.20 2.76
CA ILE A 15 2.36 2.94 1.73
C ILE A 15 1.60 4.18 1.27
N LYS A 16 0.27 4.10 1.09
CA LYS A 16 -0.55 5.28 0.76
C LYS A 16 -0.51 6.35 1.85
N ALA A 17 -0.59 5.94 3.11
CA ALA A 17 -0.52 6.87 4.23
C ALA A 17 0.85 7.58 4.29
N TYR A 18 1.94 6.82 4.14
CA TYR A 18 3.30 7.38 4.12
C TYR A 18 3.51 8.35 2.94
N TRP A 19 2.99 8.02 1.76
CA TRP A 19 3.09 8.92 0.61
C TRP A 19 2.43 10.28 0.88
N ASN A 20 1.23 10.28 1.47
CA ASN A 20 0.53 11.51 1.80
C ASN A 20 1.21 12.33 2.91
N ASP A 21 1.94 11.67 3.81
CA ASP A 21 2.70 12.35 4.86
C ASP A 21 3.93 13.07 4.31
N VAL A 22 4.69 12.40 3.44
CA VAL A 22 5.89 12.97 2.80
C VAL A 22 5.56 13.96 1.69
N PHE A 23 4.46 13.71 0.96
CA PHE A 23 4.03 14.51 -0.18
C PHE A 23 2.56 14.97 -0.06
N PRO A 24 2.24 15.88 0.87
CA PRO A 24 0.87 16.25 1.22
C PRO A 24 0.06 16.88 0.08
N SER A 25 0.74 17.49 -0.90
CA SER A 25 0.11 18.11 -2.06
C SER A 25 0.35 17.36 -3.37
N THR A 26 1.01 16.20 -3.33
CA THR A 26 1.35 15.44 -4.54
C THR A 26 0.59 14.13 -4.55
N PRO A 27 -0.41 13.98 -5.44
CA PRO A 27 -1.10 12.71 -5.59
C PRO A 27 -0.12 11.62 -6.03
N MET A 28 -0.28 10.42 -5.48
CA MET A 28 0.55 9.27 -5.80
C MET A 28 0.42 8.88 -7.28
N PRO A 29 1.52 8.78 -8.04
CA PRO A 29 1.47 8.41 -9.46
C PRO A 29 0.83 7.04 -9.70
N ASN A 30 0.03 6.93 -10.77
CA ASN A 30 -0.67 5.69 -11.13
C ASN A 30 0.27 4.50 -11.30
N ALA A 31 1.49 4.73 -11.81
CA ALA A 31 2.51 3.69 -11.96
C ALA A 31 2.89 3.06 -10.61
N ILE A 32 2.99 3.86 -9.54
CA ILE A 32 3.31 3.35 -8.20
C ILE A 32 2.07 2.72 -7.57
N GLN A 33 0.88 3.30 -7.79
CA GLN A 33 -0.38 2.73 -7.29
C GLN A 33 -0.64 1.33 -7.84
N ALA A 34 -0.32 1.09 -9.12
CA ALA A 34 -0.46 -0.20 -9.77
C ALA A 34 0.51 -1.28 -9.22
N LEU A 35 1.60 -0.86 -8.59
CA LEU A 35 2.56 -1.76 -7.94
C LEU A 35 2.17 -2.10 -6.50
N LEU A 36 1.21 -1.40 -5.91
CA LEU A 36 0.75 -1.72 -4.57
C LEU A 36 0.03 -3.06 -4.57
N PRO A 37 0.24 -3.89 -3.55
CA PRO A 37 -0.48 -5.14 -3.44
C PRO A 37 -1.98 -4.84 -3.40
N SER A 38 -2.68 -5.36 -4.40
CA SER A 38 -4.14 -5.30 -4.44
C SER A 38 -4.68 -5.96 -3.18
N SER A 39 -5.61 -5.29 -2.50
CA SER A 39 -6.48 -5.94 -1.53
C SER A 39 -7.48 -6.82 -2.29
N SER A 40 -6.98 -7.78 -3.08
CA SER A 40 -7.79 -8.81 -3.69
C SER A 40 -8.31 -9.66 -2.56
N LYS A 41 -9.56 -9.40 -2.17
CA LYS A 41 -10.35 -10.26 -1.30
C LYS A 41 -10.29 -11.66 -1.91
N ILE A 42 -9.57 -12.56 -1.25
CA ILE A 42 -9.62 -13.99 -1.56
C ILE A 42 -11.09 -14.37 -1.31
N ARG A 43 -11.84 -14.61 -2.38
CA ARG A 43 -13.27 -14.97 -2.34
C ARG A 43 -13.40 -16.49 -2.34
#